data_AF-A0A3R8JQZ0-F1
#
_entry.id   AF-A0A3R8JQZ0-F1
#
_cell.length_a   1.000
_cell.length_b   1.000
_cell.length_c   1.000
_cell.angle_alpha   90.00
_cell.angle_beta   90.00
_cell.angle_gamma   90.00
#
_symmetry.space_group_name_H-M   'P 1'
#
loop_
_entity.id
_entity.type
_entity.pdbx_description
1 polymer ?
#
loop_
_entity_poly.entity_id
_entity_poly.type
_entity_poly.pdbx_seq_one_letter_code
_entity_poly.pdbx_strand_id
1 'polypeptide(L)'
;MEKYQKLKRFIQKSEVIIFGAGNMGKSAYYFCKKLGIEPLFFLDNAPGKAGTLFQGKQVYLPDKEMIKSIDSIFIVANQYPDEIKLQLLSMGILPEKIYLFNEILQSICHATKVKREQVIYYPVFDNDYELTNHYYRACWYLPKENNSLESVYLYAEDCNLLSKPDYMGSSNVSTKHIVIEKDVKDYKENLEKSKVILVWRNISDEERLELELKGGIVVDVDTENDEAKEYGRYCSLIWQFFKTEQEKKDIIEKSYRKFCDAAKQIKARNLHVGCVFGTGPSLESSYEYDFSDCLCIVCNSIVQNKKLLNHINPFFVTAGDVVSHLGVCLYAEKFRKDLLNYMTDSQVYFLTTASFGYLLIEQCPAIEKKIILVEQQLDTQNYNLLDQFALPKLDSTLNIHMLPIVHTFCDKIYINGCDGKRPDVNNEDFWAHAETAQYLKLVDTGHRCHPTFDRNRQKSTYSRYQDSTLTSIQCGEKEHGKTYYTLKQSYIDALKDKKMVDSGIGPFNKKEQLVLSKL
;
A
#
# COMPACT_ATOMS: atom_id res chain seq x y z
N MET A 1 -23.62 -0.16 -25.55
CA MET A 1 -23.65 0.56 -26.84
C MET A 1 -24.78 1.58 -26.96
N GLU A 2 -26.04 1.23 -26.69
CA GLU A 2 -27.17 2.17 -26.84
C GLU A 2 -27.07 3.41 -25.92
N LYS A 3 -26.73 3.23 -24.63
CA LYS A 3 -26.48 4.35 -23.70
C LYS A 3 -25.38 5.29 -24.16
N TYR A 4 -24.27 4.76 -24.68
CA TYR A 4 -23.16 5.55 -25.21
C TYR A 4 -23.54 6.31 -26.49
N GLN A 5 -24.28 5.67 -27.40
CA GLN A 5 -24.76 6.34 -28.61
C GLN A 5 -25.80 7.42 -28.29
N LYS A 6 -26.66 7.17 -27.29
CA LYS A 6 -27.60 8.16 -26.75
C LYS A 6 -26.85 9.33 -26.11
N LEU A 7 -25.85 9.04 -25.29
CA LEU A 7 -24.96 10.04 -24.68
C LEU A 7 -24.25 10.87 -25.75
N LYS A 8 -23.60 10.24 -26.73
CA LYS A 8 -22.91 10.93 -27.83
C LYS A 8 -23.85 11.85 -28.61
N ARG A 9 -25.05 11.36 -28.99
CA ARG A 9 -26.06 12.17 -29.70
C ARG A 9 -26.61 13.33 -28.85
N PHE A 10 -26.70 13.14 -27.54
CA PHE A 10 -27.26 14.13 -26.62
C PHE A 10 -26.22 15.19 -26.25
N ILE A 11 -24.97 14.80 -26.02
CA ILE A 11 -23.86 15.72 -25.75
C ILE A 11 -23.54 16.57 -26.98
N GLN A 12 -23.60 16.04 -28.20
CA GLN A 12 -23.36 16.84 -29.41
C GLN A 12 -24.37 17.97 -29.64
N LYS A 13 -25.50 17.97 -28.92
CA LYS A 13 -26.56 18.98 -29.04
C LYS A 13 -26.64 19.93 -27.85
N SER A 14 -25.83 19.73 -26.82
CA SER A 14 -25.94 20.45 -25.56
C SER A 14 -24.59 21.03 -25.17
N GLU A 15 -24.60 22.11 -24.40
CA GLU A 15 -23.38 22.62 -23.78
C GLU A 15 -22.92 21.65 -22.67
N VAL A 16 -21.61 21.58 -22.43
CA VAL A 16 -21.03 20.68 -21.42
C VAL A 16 -20.28 21.46 -20.36
N ILE A 17 -20.60 21.14 -19.10
CA ILE A 17 -19.89 21.61 -17.92
C ILE A 17 -19.27 20.40 -17.23
N ILE A 18 -18.01 20.52 -16.84
CA ILE A 18 -17.31 19.45 -16.09
C ILE A 18 -17.25 19.84 -14.62
N PHE A 19 -17.71 18.95 -13.75
CA PHE A 19 -17.66 19.15 -12.30
C PHE A 19 -16.49 18.37 -11.70
N GLY A 20 -15.49 19.11 -11.25
CA GLY A 20 -14.21 18.66 -10.68
C GLY A 20 -13.04 19.17 -11.54
N ALA A 21 -12.24 20.09 -11.02
CA ALA A 21 -11.03 20.61 -11.67
C ALA A 21 -9.78 19.88 -11.12
N GLY A 22 -9.75 18.56 -11.30
CA GLY A 22 -8.64 17.69 -10.89
C GLY A 22 -8.27 16.71 -12.00
N ASN A 23 -7.50 15.65 -11.67
CA ASN A 23 -7.05 14.66 -12.67
C ASN A 23 -8.22 14.01 -13.41
N MET A 24 -9.29 13.63 -12.71
CA MET A 24 -10.49 13.09 -13.37
C MET A 24 -11.18 14.13 -14.27
N GLY A 25 -11.25 15.39 -13.83
CA GLY A 25 -11.78 16.48 -14.65
C GLY A 25 -10.99 16.71 -15.93
N LYS A 26 -9.66 16.62 -15.83
CA LYS A 26 -8.75 16.67 -16.98
C LYS A 26 -9.04 15.54 -17.97
N SER A 27 -9.20 14.30 -17.48
CA SER A 27 -9.61 13.16 -18.32
C SER A 27 -10.97 13.38 -18.98
N ALA A 28 -11.95 13.90 -18.24
CA ALA A 28 -13.27 14.24 -18.78
C ALA A 28 -13.21 15.32 -19.87
N TYR A 29 -12.31 16.29 -19.74
CA TYR A 29 -12.08 17.33 -20.73
C TYR A 29 -11.53 16.77 -22.04
N TYR A 30 -10.47 15.96 -21.96
CA TYR A 30 -9.91 15.32 -23.15
C TYR A 30 -10.91 14.36 -23.79
N PHE A 31 -11.76 13.70 -22.99
CA PHE A 31 -12.85 12.87 -23.50
C PHE A 31 -13.85 13.70 -24.33
N CYS A 32 -14.27 14.87 -23.83
CA CYS A 32 -15.13 15.76 -24.59
C CYS A 32 -14.47 16.22 -25.89
N LYS A 33 -13.21 16.67 -25.83
CA LYS A 33 -12.42 17.11 -26.99
C LYS A 33 -12.35 16.04 -28.08
N LYS A 34 -12.10 14.78 -27.69
CA LYS A 34 -12.04 13.64 -28.64
C LYS A 34 -13.38 13.36 -29.32
N LEU A 35 -14.50 13.72 -28.68
CA LEU A 35 -15.83 13.64 -29.27
C LEU A 35 -16.21 14.89 -30.09
N GLY A 36 -15.29 15.85 -30.24
CA GLY A 36 -15.53 17.13 -30.91
C GLY A 36 -16.37 18.10 -30.08
N ILE A 37 -16.41 17.91 -28.75
CA ILE A 37 -17.20 18.74 -27.82
C ILE A 37 -16.25 19.62 -27.02
N GLU A 38 -16.56 20.91 -26.97
CA GLU A 38 -15.83 21.90 -26.22
C GLU A 38 -16.53 22.17 -24.88
N PRO A 39 -15.98 21.76 -23.72
CA PRO A 39 -16.56 22.16 -22.44
C PRO A 39 -16.55 23.68 -22.27
N LEU A 40 -17.62 24.23 -21.69
CA LEU A 40 -17.75 25.66 -21.44
C LEU A 40 -16.76 26.11 -20.35
N PHE A 41 -16.80 25.44 -19.21
CA PHE A 41 -16.00 25.71 -18.02
C PHE A 41 -16.02 24.53 -17.04
N PHE A 42 -15.24 24.64 -15.98
CA PHE A 42 -15.24 23.70 -14.86
C PHE A 42 -15.97 24.27 -13.64
N LEU A 43 -16.54 23.37 -12.84
CA LEU A 43 -17.01 23.64 -11.49
C LEU A 43 -16.13 22.92 -10.47
N ASP A 44 -15.76 23.56 -9.37
CA ASP A 44 -15.06 22.89 -8.27
C ASP A 44 -15.46 23.52 -6.93
N ASN A 45 -15.65 22.70 -5.90
CA ASN A 45 -16.04 23.18 -4.57
C ASN A 45 -14.86 23.84 -3.83
N ALA A 46 -13.62 23.64 -4.26
CA ALA A 46 -12.44 24.22 -3.63
C ALA A 46 -12.35 25.74 -3.93
N PRO A 47 -12.49 26.63 -2.91
CA PRO A 47 -12.43 28.07 -3.14
C PRO A 47 -11.11 28.53 -3.77
N GLY A 48 -9.99 27.87 -3.44
CA GLY A 48 -8.68 28.16 -4.00
C GLY A 48 -8.53 27.87 -5.50
N LYS A 49 -9.48 27.17 -6.13
CA LYS A 49 -9.49 26.93 -7.58
C LYS A 49 -10.42 27.89 -8.32
N ALA A 50 -11.36 28.52 -7.64
CA ALA A 50 -12.33 29.41 -8.28
C ALA A 50 -11.62 30.64 -8.89
N GLY A 51 -12.04 31.03 -10.09
CA GLY A 51 -11.42 32.11 -10.87
C GLY A 51 -10.09 31.77 -11.52
N THR A 52 -9.61 30.53 -11.40
CA THR A 52 -8.41 30.05 -12.09
C THR A 52 -8.73 29.46 -13.47
N LEU A 53 -7.70 29.25 -14.28
CA LEU A 53 -7.81 28.50 -15.53
C LEU A 53 -7.36 27.05 -15.34
N PHE A 54 -8.18 26.11 -15.80
CA PHE A 54 -7.85 24.69 -15.86
C PHE A 54 -8.10 24.18 -17.28
N GLN A 55 -7.07 23.64 -17.93
CA GLN A 55 -7.13 23.25 -19.37
C GLN A 55 -7.61 24.39 -20.28
N GLY A 56 -7.20 25.62 -19.98
CA GLY A 56 -7.61 26.83 -20.72
C GLY A 56 -9.06 27.26 -20.49
N LYS A 57 -9.77 26.67 -19.54
CA LYS A 57 -11.17 26.97 -19.18
C LYS A 57 -11.26 27.57 -17.80
N GLN A 58 -12.20 28.49 -17.59
CA GLN A 58 -12.46 29.06 -16.28
C GLN A 58 -12.97 27.99 -15.30
N VAL A 59 -12.61 28.12 -14.03
CA VAL A 59 -13.13 27.29 -12.93
C VAL A 59 -14.01 28.17 -12.05
N TYR A 60 -15.27 27.78 -11.86
CA TYR A 60 -16.22 28.52 -11.02
C TYR A 60 -16.58 27.73 -9.76
N LEU A 61 -16.98 28.47 -8.72
CA LEU A 61 -17.74 27.86 -7.63
C LEU A 61 -19.13 27.44 -8.15
N PRO A 62 -19.68 26.32 -7.66
CA PRO A 62 -21.05 25.94 -7.97
C PRO A 62 -22.04 26.97 -7.44
N ASP A 63 -22.61 27.76 -8.35
CA ASP A 63 -23.67 28.72 -8.06
C ASP A 63 -24.99 28.27 -8.66
N LYS A 64 -26.06 28.28 -7.85
CA LYS A 64 -27.37 27.72 -8.23
C LYS A 64 -28.03 28.51 -9.37
N GLU A 65 -27.90 29.82 -9.37
CA GLU A 65 -28.55 30.67 -10.39
C GLU A 65 -27.81 30.57 -11.72
N MET A 66 -26.47 30.58 -11.68
CA MET A 66 -25.62 30.33 -12.85
C MET A 66 -25.93 28.96 -13.46
N ILE A 67 -25.93 27.90 -12.64
CA ILE A 67 -26.12 26.52 -13.09
C ILE A 67 -27.50 26.29 -13.72
N LYS A 68 -28.57 26.90 -13.16
CA LYS A 68 -29.92 26.80 -13.71
C LYS A 68 -30.10 27.55 -15.04
N SER A 69 -29.34 28.62 -15.23
CA SER A 69 -29.47 29.47 -16.42
C SER A 69 -28.90 28.84 -17.70
N ILE A 70 -28.15 27.74 -17.57
CA ILE A 70 -27.45 27.09 -18.66
C ILE A 70 -28.11 25.74 -18.96
N ASP A 71 -28.54 25.53 -20.21
CA ASP A 71 -29.03 24.23 -20.67
C ASP A 71 -27.84 23.30 -20.99
N SER A 72 -27.17 22.87 -19.92
CA SER A 72 -25.94 22.09 -20.00
C SER A 72 -26.08 20.67 -19.46
N ILE A 73 -25.19 19.80 -19.93
CA ILE A 73 -24.91 18.49 -19.36
C ILE A 73 -23.75 18.62 -18.38
N PHE A 74 -23.88 17.94 -17.24
CA PHE A 74 -22.87 17.92 -16.19
C PHE A 74 -22.13 16.58 -16.20
N ILE A 75 -20.83 16.62 -16.49
CA ILE A 75 -19.96 15.44 -16.31
C ILE A 75 -19.31 15.55 -14.94
N VAL A 76 -19.70 14.67 -14.02
CA VAL A 76 -19.14 14.59 -12.68
C VAL A 76 -17.86 13.76 -12.72
N ALA A 77 -16.73 14.41 -12.48
CA ALA A 77 -15.40 13.86 -12.59
C ALA A 77 -14.62 14.10 -11.29
N ASN A 78 -15.07 13.42 -10.22
CA ASN A 78 -14.58 13.60 -8.86
C ASN A 78 -14.41 12.25 -8.15
N GLN A 79 -13.57 12.20 -7.11
CA GLN A 79 -13.39 11.04 -6.23
C GLN A 79 -14.65 10.71 -5.42
N TYR A 80 -15.54 11.69 -5.21
CA TYR A 80 -16.82 11.52 -4.50
C TYR A 80 -18.01 11.82 -5.44
N PRO A 81 -18.26 10.97 -6.45
CA PRO A 81 -19.24 11.27 -7.49
C PRO A 81 -20.68 11.37 -6.97
N ASP A 82 -21.03 10.61 -5.93
CA ASP A 82 -22.39 10.60 -5.36
C ASP A 82 -22.71 11.89 -4.61
N GLU A 83 -21.75 12.44 -3.86
CA GLU A 83 -21.92 13.71 -3.15
C GLU A 83 -22.17 14.87 -4.13
N ILE A 84 -21.36 14.95 -5.20
CA ILE A 84 -21.52 15.97 -6.23
C ILE A 84 -22.84 15.80 -6.99
N LYS A 85 -23.26 14.55 -7.25
CA LYS A 85 -24.56 14.27 -7.85
C LYS A 85 -25.70 14.78 -6.97
N LEU A 86 -25.66 14.50 -5.66
CA LEU A 86 -26.64 15.02 -4.71
C LEU A 86 -26.63 16.56 -4.65
N GLN A 87 -25.46 17.17 -4.70
CA GLN A 87 -25.31 18.63 -4.77
C GLN A 87 -26.02 19.21 -6.01
N LEU A 88 -25.75 18.67 -7.20
CA LEU A 88 -26.37 19.11 -8.45
C LEU A 88 -27.90 18.92 -8.44
N LEU A 89 -28.39 17.80 -7.91
CA LEU A 89 -29.82 17.56 -7.71
C LEU A 89 -30.44 18.61 -6.78
N SER A 90 -29.76 18.97 -5.68
CA SER A 90 -30.22 20.01 -4.74
C SER A 90 -30.26 21.41 -5.37
N MET A 91 -29.43 21.65 -6.38
CA MET A 91 -29.41 22.88 -7.17
C MET A 91 -30.53 22.93 -8.22
N GLY A 92 -31.27 21.83 -8.40
CA GLY A 92 -32.40 21.73 -9.34
C GLY A 92 -32.01 21.22 -10.72
N ILE A 93 -30.82 20.65 -10.88
CA ILE A 93 -30.45 19.97 -12.12
C ILE A 93 -31.17 18.63 -12.20
N LEU A 94 -31.78 18.36 -13.35
CA LEU A 94 -32.51 17.13 -13.57
C LEU A 94 -31.56 15.92 -13.65
N PRO A 95 -31.90 14.76 -13.07
CA PRO A 95 -31.04 13.57 -13.06
C PRO A 95 -30.50 13.16 -14.44
N GLU A 96 -31.30 13.31 -15.49
CA GLU A 96 -30.95 12.96 -16.88
C GLU A 96 -29.89 13.86 -17.53
N LYS A 97 -29.58 15.00 -16.89
CA LYS A 97 -28.50 15.92 -17.30
C LYS A 97 -27.18 15.66 -16.57
N ILE A 98 -27.15 14.72 -15.62
CA ILE A 98 -25.98 14.42 -14.79
C ILE A 98 -25.41 13.06 -15.22
N TYR A 99 -24.14 13.06 -15.65
CA TYR A 99 -23.43 11.84 -16.02
C TYR A 99 -22.16 11.69 -15.18
N LEU A 100 -21.97 10.52 -14.60
CA LEU A 100 -20.76 10.20 -13.85
C LEU A 100 -19.69 9.74 -14.84
N PHE A 101 -18.52 10.40 -14.85
CA PHE A 101 -17.47 10.11 -15.83
C PHE A 101 -17.01 8.64 -15.78
N ASN A 102 -16.93 8.06 -14.59
CA ASN A 102 -16.56 6.64 -14.41
C ASN A 102 -17.60 5.69 -15.02
N GLU A 103 -18.90 5.99 -14.93
CA GLU A 103 -19.95 5.17 -15.54
C GLU A 103 -19.90 5.26 -17.07
N ILE A 104 -19.57 6.44 -17.61
CA ILE A 104 -19.35 6.63 -19.05
C ILE A 104 -18.20 5.74 -19.51
N LEU A 105 -17.04 5.82 -18.84
CA LEU A 105 -15.88 4.99 -19.15
C LEU A 105 -16.23 3.51 -19.07
N GLN A 106 -16.82 3.05 -17.96
CA GLN A 106 -17.24 1.65 -17.80
C GLN A 106 -18.18 1.18 -18.91
N SER A 107 -19.12 2.02 -19.36
CA SER A 107 -20.06 1.70 -20.43
C SER A 107 -19.40 1.59 -21.80
N ILE A 108 -18.34 2.36 -22.04
CA ILE A 108 -17.50 2.26 -23.23
C ILE A 108 -16.64 1.01 -23.15
N CYS A 109 -15.98 0.77 -22.02
CA CYS A 109 -15.13 -0.40 -21.79
C CYS A 109 -15.92 -1.71 -21.92
N HIS A 110 -17.14 -1.80 -21.39
CA HIS A 110 -18.01 -2.98 -21.58
C HIS A 110 -18.43 -3.22 -23.03
N ALA A 111 -18.36 -2.20 -23.90
CA ALA A 111 -18.60 -2.35 -25.32
C ALA A 111 -17.34 -2.75 -26.11
N THR A 112 -16.16 -2.68 -25.49
CA THR A 112 -14.89 -3.14 -26.06
C THR A 112 -14.68 -4.65 -25.82
N LYS A 113 -13.87 -5.30 -26.66
CA LYS A 113 -13.61 -6.75 -26.62
C LYS A 113 -13.22 -7.22 -25.19
N VAL A 114 -13.61 -8.45 -24.83
CA VAL A 114 -13.18 -9.11 -23.59
C VAL A 114 -11.66 -9.00 -23.46
N LYS A 115 -11.21 -8.34 -22.39
CA LYS A 115 -9.79 -8.21 -22.07
C LYS A 115 -9.25 -9.56 -21.62
N ARG A 116 -8.02 -9.86 -22.04
CA ARG A 116 -7.27 -11.02 -21.53
C ARG A 116 -6.61 -10.63 -20.22
N GLU A 117 -6.41 -11.60 -19.33
CA GLU A 117 -5.73 -11.42 -18.05
C GLU A 117 -4.22 -11.24 -18.28
N GLN A 118 -3.85 -10.18 -18.98
CA GLN A 118 -2.51 -9.90 -19.48
C GLN A 118 -2.08 -8.50 -19.05
N VAL A 119 -0.78 -8.36 -18.86
CA VAL A 119 -0.11 -7.09 -18.61
C VAL A 119 0.72 -6.74 -19.84
N ILE A 120 0.74 -5.47 -20.22
CA ILE A 120 1.67 -4.96 -21.23
C ILE A 120 2.33 -3.68 -20.72
N TYR A 121 3.63 -3.55 -20.98
CA TYR A 121 4.35 -2.31 -20.76
C TYR A 121 4.14 -1.35 -21.93
N TYR A 122 3.92 -0.07 -21.61
CA TYR A 122 3.68 1.00 -22.56
C TYR A 122 4.54 2.22 -22.22
N PRO A 123 5.11 2.92 -23.22
CA PRO A 123 5.18 2.55 -24.64
C PRO A 123 6.19 1.40 -24.91
N VAL A 124 6.53 1.14 -26.17
CA VAL A 124 7.63 0.21 -26.54
C VAL A 124 8.95 0.71 -25.94
N PHE A 125 9.76 -0.20 -25.39
CA PHE A 125 11.09 0.12 -24.89
C PHE A 125 12.04 0.46 -26.03
N ASP A 126 12.79 1.54 -25.86
CA ASP A 126 13.74 2.10 -26.83
C ASP A 126 15.18 2.16 -26.29
N ASN A 127 15.42 1.61 -25.11
CA ASN A 127 16.76 1.48 -24.56
C ASN A 127 16.91 0.23 -23.65
N ASP A 128 18.13 -0.31 -23.65
CA ASP A 128 18.52 -1.51 -22.91
C ASP A 128 18.30 -1.36 -21.39
N TYR A 129 18.54 -0.16 -20.86
CA TYR A 129 18.46 0.11 -19.42
C TYR A 129 17.02 -0.04 -18.91
N GLU A 130 16.06 0.62 -19.55
CA GLU A 130 14.66 0.58 -19.12
C GLU A 130 14.02 -0.78 -19.36
N LEU A 131 14.32 -1.43 -20.49
CA LEU A 131 13.90 -2.80 -20.73
C LEU A 131 14.38 -3.72 -19.60
N THR A 132 15.66 -3.62 -19.23
CA THR A 132 16.27 -4.44 -18.18
C THR A 132 15.66 -4.13 -16.81
N ASN A 133 15.55 -2.85 -16.44
CA ASN A 133 14.96 -2.37 -15.19
C ASN A 133 13.54 -2.92 -15.00
N HIS A 134 12.68 -2.75 -16.00
CA HIS A 134 11.29 -3.17 -15.92
C HIS A 134 11.09 -4.69 -16.10
N TYR A 135 11.96 -5.37 -16.85
CA TYR A 135 11.92 -6.84 -16.94
C TYR A 135 12.14 -7.49 -15.57
N TYR A 136 13.18 -7.09 -14.83
CA TYR A 136 13.47 -7.70 -13.53
C TYR A 136 12.45 -7.30 -12.45
N ARG A 137 11.84 -6.11 -12.55
CA ARG A 137 10.64 -5.76 -11.76
C ARG A 137 9.47 -6.67 -12.08
N ALA A 138 9.16 -6.88 -13.36
CA ALA A 138 8.08 -7.79 -13.77
C ALA A 138 8.29 -9.20 -13.21
N CYS A 139 9.53 -9.71 -13.24
CA CYS A 139 9.89 -11.03 -12.70
C CYS A 139 9.48 -11.19 -11.23
N TRP A 140 9.60 -10.13 -10.44
CA TRP A 140 9.26 -10.13 -9.03
C TRP A 140 7.79 -9.77 -8.77
N TYR A 141 7.26 -8.71 -9.37
CA TYR A 141 5.95 -8.15 -9.03
C TYR A 141 4.78 -8.81 -9.75
N LEU A 142 5.04 -9.55 -10.82
CA LEU A 142 4.01 -10.18 -11.64
C LEU A 142 4.14 -11.71 -11.68
N PRO A 143 4.19 -12.41 -10.53
CA PRO A 143 4.09 -13.87 -10.51
C PRO A 143 2.68 -14.31 -10.96
N LYS A 144 2.55 -15.57 -11.41
CA LYS A 144 1.27 -16.13 -11.89
C LYS A 144 0.86 -17.44 -11.22
N GLU A 145 1.41 -17.75 -10.05
CA GLU A 145 1.25 -19.08 -9.45
C GLU A 145 -0.16 -19.31 -8.93
N ASN A 146 -0.78 -18.32 -8.29
CA ASN A 146 -2.10 -18.47 -7.67
C ASN A 146 -3.06 -17.33 -8.03
N ASN A 147 -2.95 -16.77 -9.23
CA ASN A 147 -3.82 -15.67 -9.69
C ASN A 147 -4.20 -15.80 -11.17
N SER A 148 -5.01 -14.86 -11.69
CA SER A 148 -5.54 -14.94 -13.06
C SER A 148 -4.56 -14.51 -14.16
N LEU A 149 -3.38 -13.96 -13.83
CA LEU A 149 -2.41 -13.46 -14.81
C LEU A 149 -1.92 -14.57 -15.76
N GLU A 150 -2.09 -14.35 -17.06
CA GLU A 150 -1.68 -15.29 -18.11
C GLU A 150 -0.28 -14.99 -18.64
N SER A 151 -0.01 -13.70 -18.96
CA SER A 151 1.22 -13.25 -19.61
C SER A 151 1.52 -11.77 -19.35
N VAL A 152 2.80 -11.42 -19.45
CA VAL A 152 3.33 -10.07 -19.34
C VAL A 152 4.18 -9.79 -20.59
N TYR A 153 3.86 -8.73 -21.33
CA TYR A 153 4.57 -8.37 -22.55
C TYR A 153 5.42 -7.11 -22.36
N LEU A 154 6.69 -7.22 -22.75
CA LEU A 154 7.63 -6.11 -22.89
C LEU A 154 8.05 -6.05 -24.35
N TYR A 155 7.48 -5.10 -25.10
CA TYR A 155 7.89 -4.86 -26.48
C TYR A 155 9.12 -3.95 -26.50
N ALA A 156 10.11 -4.30 -27.30
CA ALA A 156 11.35 -3.52 -27.39
C ALA A 156 11.89 -3.45 -28.81
N GLU A 157 12.20 -2.24 -29.28
CA GLU A 157 12.78 -1.96 -30.58
C GLU A 157 14.28 -1.70 -30.42
N ASP A 158 15.12 -2.44 -31.14
CA ASP A 158 16.59 -2.31 -31.10
C ASP A 158 17.26 -2.37 -29.72
N CYS A 159 16.57 -2.85 -28.69
CA CYS A 159 17.14 -3.03 -27.35
C CYS A 159 17.66 -4.45 -27.14
N ASN A 160 18.46 -4.66 -26.10
CA ASN A 160 18.87 -5.96 -25.58
C ASN A 160 18.59 -6.06 -24.08
N LEU A 161 18.20 -7.26 -23.63
CA LEU A 161 18.10 -7.52 -22.19
C LEU A 161 19.52 -7.68 -21.63
N LEU A 162 19.89 -6.83 -20.68
CA LEU A 162 21.18 -6.90 -20.00
C LEU A 162 21.12 -7.85 -18.80
N SER A 163 22.25 -8.08 -18.15
CA SER A 163 22.32 -8.82 -16.88
C SER A 163 21.50 -8.14 -15.79
N LYS A 164 20.93 -8.94 -14.88
CA LYS A 164 20.24 -8.47 -13.69
C LYS A 164 21.08 -7.44 -12.93
N PRO A 165 20.53 -6.24 -12.65
CA PRO A 165 21.24 -5.25 -11.87
C PRO A 165 21.64 -5.79 -10.49
N ASP A 166 22.82 -5.40 -10.02
CA ASP A 166 23.44 -5.92 -8.79
C ASP A 166 22.68 -5.53 -7.50
N TYR A 167 21.75 -4.59 -7.57
CA TYR A 167 20.91 -4.13 -6.47
C TYR A 167 19.51 -4.78 -6.45
N MET A 168 19.16 -5.56 -7.50
CA MET A 168 17.88 -6.26 -7.60
C MET A 168 18.03 -7.73 -7.18
N GLY A 169 17.07 -8.20 -6.37
CA GLY A 169 16.84 -9.59 -6.02
C GLY A 169 16.20 -10.39 -7.16
N SER A 170 15.96 -11.67 -6.90
CA SER A 170 15.46 -12.62 -7.90
C SER A 170 14.01 -13.04 -7.63
N SER A 171 13.33 -13.52 -8.66
CA SER A 171 12.04 -14.20 -8.49
C SER A 171 12.25 -15.58 -7.89
N ASN A 172 11.33 -16.00 -7.04
CA ASN A 172 11.34 -17.35 -6.44
C ASN A 172 10.50 -18.34 -7.26
N VAL A 173 9.81 -17.87 -8.28
CA VAL A 173 8.87 -18.64 -9.10
C VAL A 173 9.19 -18.50 -10.59
N SER A 174 8.47 -19.26 -11.42
CA SER A 174 8.70 -19.26 -12.86
C SER A 174 8.38 -17.89 -13.49
N THR A 175 9.28 -17.41 -14.35
CA THR A 175 9.12 -16.15 -15.10
C THR A 175 8.79 -16.37 -16.58
N LYS A 176 8.47 -17.61 -16.98
CA LYS A 176 8.25 -17.99 -18.40
C LYS A 176 7.10 -17.24 -19.09
N HIS A 177 6.16 -16.67 -18.33
CA HIS A 177 5.05 -15.88 -18.86
C HIS A 177 5.41 -14.41 -19.12
N ILE A 178 6.64 -14.00 -18.77
CA ILE A 178 7.16 -12.67 -19.01
C ILE A 178 7.97 -12.73 -20.29
N VAL A 179 7.44 -12.10 -21.34
CA VAL A 179 7.93 -12.24 -22.71
C VAL A 179 8.48 -10.90 -23.17
N ILE A 180 9.68 -10.93 -23.72
CA ILE A 180 10.27 -9.81 -24.45
C ILE A 180 10.03 -10.05 -25.93
N GLU A 181 9.26 -9.17 -26.57
CA GLU A 181 8.96 -9.24 -27.99
C GLU A 181 9.75 -8.18 -28.76
N LYS A 182 10.50 -8.62 -29.77
CA LYS A 182 11.27 -7.73 -30.67
C LYS A 182 10.49 -7.33 -31.91
N ASP A 183 9.53 -8.16 -32.33
CA ASP A 183 8.67 -7.84 -33.46
C ASP A 183 7.43 -7.09 -32.97
N VAL A 184 7.34 -5.80 -33.30
CA VAL A 184 6.24 -4.92 -32.86
C VAL A 184 4.96 -5.10 -33.67
N LYS A 185 4.89 -6.05 -34.63
CA LYS A 185 3.68 -6.33 -35.42
C LYS A 185 2.44 -6.56 -34.56
N ASP A 186 2.58 -7.34 -33.50
CA ASP A 186 1.46 -7.71 -32.62
C ASP A 186 1.24 -6.71 -31.47
N TYR A 187 2.06 -5.66 -31.37
CA TYR A 187 2.04 -4.71 -30.26
C TYR A 187 0.67 -4.07 -30.06
N LYS A 188 0.08 -3.54 -31.13
CA LYS A 188 -1.23 -2.87 -31.07
C LYS A 188 -2.34 -3.83 -30.64
N GLU A 189 -2.31 -5.06 -31.15
CA GLU A 189 -3.32 -6.07 -30.81
C GLU A 189 -3.20 -6.50 -29.35
N ASN A 190 -1.98 -6.75 -28.87
CA ASN A 190 -1.75 -7.11 -27.47
C ASN A 190 -2.03 -5.94 -26.51
N LEU A 191 -1.73 -4.71 -26.91
CA LEU A 191 -2.10 -3.51 -26.17
C LEU A 191 -3.62 -3.38 -26.03
N GLU A 192 -4.37 -3.59 -27.11
CA GLU A 192 -5.83 -3.56 -27.11
C GLU A 192 -6.47 -4.70 -26.31
N LYS A 193 -5.84 -5.87 -26.24
CA LYS A 193 -6.36 -7.03 -25.50
C LYS A 193 -5.97 -7.04 -24.03
N SER A 194 -4.89 -6.36 -23.65
CA SER A 194 -4.38 -6.37 -22.28
C SER A 194 -5.35 -5.71 -21.30
N LYS A 195 -5.53 -6.35 -20.15
CA LYS A 195 -6.33 -5.85 -19.04
C LYS A 195 -5.61 -4.72 -18.31
N VAL A 196 -4.32 -4.86 -18.06
CA VAL A 196 -3.49 -3.87 -17.37
C VAL A 196 -2.40 -3.37 -18.31
N ILE A 197 -2.24 -2.05 -18.37
CA ILE A 197 -1.22 -1.36 -19.16
C ILE A 197 -0.31 -0.61 -18.18
N LEU A 198 0.93 -1.06 -18.07
CA LEU A 198 1.94 -0.46 -17.20
C LEU A 198 2.68 0.62 -17.96
N VAL A 199 2.48 1.88 -17.56
CA VAL A 199 3.12 3.04 -18.18
C VAL A 199 4.45 3.29 -17.48
N TRP A 200 5.56 3.02 -18.14
CA TRP A 200 6.90 3.07 -17.52
C TRP A 200 7.64 4.39 -17.71
N ARG A 201 7.10 5.29 -18.54
CA ARG A 201 7.57 6.67 -18.67
C ARG A 201 6.39 7.61 -18.84
N ASN A 202 6.60 8.89 -18.57
CA ASN A 202 5.60 9.92 -18.80
C ASN A 202 4.98 9.86 -20.21
N ILE A 203 3.66 9.93 -20.26
CA ILE A 203 2.84 9.98 -21.48
C ILE A 203 1.86 11.15 -21.37
N SER A 204 1.39 11.67 -22.49
CA SER A 204 0.37 12.71 -22.47
C SER A 204 -0.95 12.19 -21.89
N ASP A 205 -1.76 13.09 -21.33
CA ASP A 205 -3.09 12.73 -20.82
C ASP A 205 -4.03 12.26 -21.95
N GLU A 206 -3.81 12.75 -23.17
CA GLU A 206 -4.54 12.31 -24.37
C GLU A 206 -4.25 10.83 -24.69
N GLU A 207 -2.97 10.43 -24.65
CA GLU A 207 -2.55 9.04 -24.81
C GLU A 207 -3.11 8.17 -23.68
N ARG A 208 -2.98 8.62 -22.43
CA ARG A 208 -3.53 7.90 -21.26
C ARG A 208 -5.03 7.65 -21.41
N LEU A 209 -5.78 8.69 -21.77
CA LEU A 209 -7.21 8.58 -22.01
C LEU A 209 -7.52 7.64 -23.18
N GLU A 210 -6.74 7.64 -24.25
CA GLU A 210 -6.95 6.72 -25.36
C GLU A 210 -6.84 5.26 -24.91
N LEU A 211 -5.84 4.94 -24.10
CA LEU A 211 -5.65 3.60 -23.54
C LEU A 211 -6.82 3.20 -22.63
N GLU A 212 -7.27 4.12 -21.77
CA GLU A 212 -8.43 3.92 -20.89
C GLU A 212 -9.73 3.71 -21.70
N LEU A 213 -9.95 4.48 -22.77
CA LEU A 213 -11.11 4.35 -23.65
C LEU A 213 -11.13 3.04 -24.45
N LYS A 214 -9.97 2.43 -24.66
CA LYS A 214 -9.86 1.08 -25.22
C LYS A 214 -10.11 -0.01 -24.16
N GLY A 215 -10.46 0.36 -22.93
CA GLY A 215 -10.79 -0.56 -21.84
C GLY A 215 -9.60 -1.08 -21.04
N GLY A 216 -8.39 -0.55 -21.26
CA GLY A 216 -7.22 -0.93 -20.47
C GLY A 216 -7.19 -0.20 -19.11
N ILE A 217 -6.78 -0.90 -18.06
CA ILE A 217 -6.48 -0.29 -16.77
C ILE A 217 -5.05 0.27 -16.86
N VAL A 218 -4.93 1.59 -16.90
CA VAL A 218 -3.63 2.26 -17.04
C VAL A 218 -3.02 2.54 -15.67
N VAL A 219 -1.90 1.89 -15.39
CA VAL A 219 -1.16 2.03 -14.13
C VAL A 219 0.22 2.58 -14.44
N ASP A 220 0.52 3.77 -13.92
CA ASP A 220 1.82 4.38 -14.11
C ASP A 220 2.84 3.82 -13.10
N VAL A 221 3.98 3.40 -13.60
CA VAL A 221 5.08 2.76 -12.86
C VAL A 221 6.41 3.41 -13.21
N ASP A 222 6.37 4.64 -13.72
CA ASP A 222 7.55 5.45 -14.05
C ASP A 222 8.38 5.72 -12.79
N THR A 223 9.66 5.33 -12.83
CA THR A 223 10.60 5.49 -11.71
C THR A 223 11.09 6.94 -11.56
N GLU A 224 10.91 7.77 -12.59
CA GLU A 224 11.27 9.18 -12.57
C GLU A 224 10.10 10.10 -12.17
N ASN A 225 8.88 9.57 -12.10
CA ASN A 225 7.70 10.32 -11.69
C ASN A 225 7.34 10.11 -10.20
N ASP A 226 7.53 11.15 -9.37
CA ASP A 226 7.19 11.09 -7.94
C ASP A 226 5.74 10.77 -7.62
N GLU A 227 4.81 11.15 -8.52
CA GLU A 227 3.39 10.87 -8.36
C GLU A 227 3.05 9.42 -8.73
N ALA A 228 3.95 8.71 -9.40
CA ALA A 228 3.76 7.31 -9.75
C ALA A 228 3.70 6.44 -8.49
N LYS A 229 4.56 6.70 -7.50
CA LYS A 229 4.70 5.85 -6.31
C LYS A 229 4.80 4.37 -6.72
N GLU A 230 5.66 4.11 -7.70
CA GLU A 230 5.74 2.83 -8.43
C GLU A 230 5.94 1.67 -7.45
N TYR A 231 6.68 1.88 -6.38
CA TYR A 231 6.89 0.93 -5.30
C TYR A 231 5.58 0.36 -4.73
N GLY A 232 4.58 1.21 -4.47
CA GLY A 232 3.28 0.79 -3.96
C GLY A 232 2.39 0.17 -5.03
N ARG A 233 2.40 0.76 -6.23
CA ARG A 233 1.62 0.27 -7.38
C ARG A 233 2.06 -1.14 -7.76
N TYR A 234 3.36 -1.35 -7.99
CA TYR A 234 3.94 -2.67 -8.29
C TYR A 234 3.55 -3.74 -7.26
N CYS A 235 3.72 -3.46 -5.97
CA CYS A 235 3.43 -4.43 -4.91
C CYS A 235 1.96 -4.85 -4.83
N SER A 236 1.05 -4.00 -5.32
CA SER A 236 -0.40 -4.22 -5.22
C SER A 236 -1.06 -4.72 -6.50
N LEU A 237 -0.34 -4.80 -7.62
CA LEU A 237 -0.91 -5.13 -8.94
C LEU A 237 -1.74 -6.42 -8.92
N ILE A 238 -1.16 -7.51 -8.39
CA ILE A 238 -1.83 -8.81 -8.36
C ILE A 238 -3.09 -8.76 -7.50
N TRP A 239 -2.99 -8.18 -6.30
CA TRP A 239 -4.16 -8.04 -5.42
C TRP A 239 -5.24 -7.18 -6.06
N GLN A 240 -4.90 -6.04 -6.65
CA GLN A 240 -5.88 -5.09 -7.17
C GLN A 240 -6.57 -5.59 -8.44
N PHE A 241 -5.81 -6.17 -9.37
CA PHE A 241 -6.30 -6.38 -10.74
C PHE A 241 -6.42 -7.86 -11.14
N PHE A 242 -5.72 -8.77 -10.46
CA PHE A 242 -5.71 -10.21 -10.78
C PHE A 242 -6.36 -11.06 -9.68
N LYS A 243 -7.13 -10.41 -8.80
CA LYS A 243 -8.02 -11.03 -7.84
C LYS A 243 -9.41 -10.43 -7.90
N THR A 244 -10.40 -11.30 -8.01
CA THR A 244 -11.81 -10.93 -7.86
C THR A 244 -12.14 -10.58 -6.40
N GLU A 245 -13.20 -9.81 -6.19
CA GLU A 245 -13.66 -9.48 -4.84
C GLU A 245 -14.04 -10.71 -4.02
N GLN A 246 -14.54 -11.77 -4.67
CA GLN A 246 -14.84 -13.02 -3.97
C GLN A 246 -13.56 -13.74 -3.53
N GLU A 247 -12.55 -13.83 -4.40
CA GLU A 247 -11.25 -14.42 -4.02
C GLU A 247 -10.59 -13.66 -2.88
N LYS A 248 -10.62 -12.32 -2.92
CA LYS A 248 -10.10 -11.48 -1.82
C LYS A 248 -10.81 -11.81 -0.51
N LYS A 249 -12.16 -11.84 -0.51
CA LYS A 249 -12.95 -12.22 0.68
C LYS A 249 -12.57 -13.59 1.20
N ASP A 250 -12.43 -14.59 0.33
CA ASP A 250 -12.06 -15.95 0.72
C ASP A 250 -10.65 -16.00 1.35
N ILE A 251 -9.70 -15.23 0.80
CA ILE A 251 -8.33 -15.11 1.33
C ILE A 251 -8.32 -14.43 2.71
N ILE A 252 -9.10 -13.36 2.87
CA ILE A 252 -9.25 -12.65 4.15
C ILE A 252 -9.94 -13.53 5.18
N GLU A 253 -10.98 -14.28 4.80
CA GLU A 253 -11.68 -15.20 5.72
C GLU A 253 -10.74 -16.33 6.18
N LYS A 254 -9.93 -16.91 5.27
CA LYS A 254 -8.89 -17.88 5.64
C LYS A 254 -7.88 -17.27 6.61
N SER A 255 -7.48 -16.02 6.39
CA SER A 255 -6.56 -15.30 7.27
C SER A 255 -7.18 -15.04 8.66
N TYR A 256 -8.47 -14.69 8.70
CA TYR A 256 -9.21 -14.52 9.95
C TYR A 256 -9.28 -15.83 10.75
N ARG A 257 -9.56 -16.96 10.09
CA ARG A 257 -9.56 -18.28 10.75
C ARG A 257 -8.20 -18.61 11.38
N LYS A 258 -7.10 -18.35 10.67
CA LYS A 258 -5.73 -18.50 11.23
C LYS A 258 -5.50 -17.60 12.44
N PHE A 259 -5.98 -16.35 12.39
CA PHE A 259 -5.88 -15.42 13.52
C PHE A 259 -6.71 -15.90 14.72
N CYS A 260 -7.91 -16.44 14.50
CA CYS A 260 -8.72 -17.08 15.54
C CYS A 260 -8.03 -18.30 16.15
N ASP A 261 -7.31 -19.09 15.36
CA ASP A 261 -6.55 -20.24 15.87
C ASP A 261 -5.32 -19.79 16.68
N ALA A 262 -4.65 -18.71 16.26
CA ALA A 262 -3.63 -18.04 17.07
C ALA A 262 -4.22 -17.53 18.39
N ALA A 263 -5.39 -16.90 18.36
CA ALA A 263 -6.09 -16.40 19.55
C ALA A 263 -6.40 -17.52 20.56
N LYS A 264 -6.85 -18.70 20.09
CA LYS A 264 -7.07 -19.87 20.95
C LYS A 264 -5.78 -20.32 21.64
N GLN A 265 -4.66 -20.34 20.92
CA GLN A 265 -3.36 -20.72 21.46
C GLN A 265 -2.86 -19.71 22.51
N ILE A 266 -3.00 -18.42 22.24
CA ILE A 266 -2.64 -17.33 23.18
C ILE A 266 -3.45 -17.46 24.47
N LYS A 267 -4.76 -17.68 24.35
CA LYS A 267 -5.65 -17.91 25.51
C LYS A 267 -5.29 -19.18 26.29
N ALA A 268 -5.02 -20.29 25.60
CA ALA A 268 -4.64 -21.55 26.24
C ALA A 268 -3.32 -21.45 27.02
N ARG A 269 -2.40 -20.58 26.56
CA ARG A 269 -1.13 -20.27 27.23
C ARG A 269 -1.24 -19.17 28.28
N ASN A 270 -2.42 -18.58 28.48
CA ASN A 270 -2.67 -17.48 29.40
C ASN A 270 -1.75 -16.26 29.21
N LEU A 271 -1.42 -15.93 27.95
CA LEU A 271 -0.56 -14.79 27.62
C LEU A 271 -1.39 -13.49 27.67
N HIS A 272 -1.37 -12.80 28.80
CA HIS A 272 -2.18 -11.60 29.08
C HIS A 272 -1.35 -10.32 29.21
N VAL A 273 -0.01 -10.46 29.23
CA VAL A 273 0.95 -9.35 29.18
C VAL A 273 1.59 -9.33 27.80
N GLY A 274 1.53 -8.18 27.14
CA GLY A 274 2.01 -7.98 25.78
C GLY A 274 3.39 -7.33 25.75
N CYS A 275 4.24 -7.74 24.82
CA CYS A 275 5.54 -7.12 24.55
C CYS A 275 5.71 -6.90 23.05
N VAL A 276 5.91 -5.64 22.63
CA VAL A 276 6.18 -5.29 21.23
C VAL A 276 7.61 -4.79 21.05
N PHE A 277 8.25 -5.22 19.97
CA PHE A 277 9.67 -4.98 19.73
C PHE A 277 9.90 -4.26 18.40
N GLY A 278 10.35 -3.01 18.50
CA GLY A 278 10.91 -2.23 17.42
C GLY A 278 12.39 -2.56 17.15
N THR A 279 13.01 -1.84 16.21
CA THR A 279 14.39 -2.09 15.76
C THR A 279 15.42 -1.14 16.37
N GLY A 280 15.04 -0.31 17.33
CA GLY A 280 15.89 0.71 17.94
C GLY A 280 16.99 0.16 18.86
N PRO A 281 18.04 0.95 19.14
CA PRO A 281 19.17 0.57 19.99
C PRO A 281 18.83 -0.05 21.35
N SER A 282 17.72 0.35 21.99
CA SER A 282 17.31 -0.22 23.28
C SER A 282 16.97 -1.71 23.24
N LEU A 283 16.84 -2.29 22.05
CA LEU A 283 16.54 -3.71 21.87
C LEU A 283 17.55 -4.63 22.58
N GLU A 284 18.81 -4.21 22.72
CA GLU A 284 19.85 -4.98 23.45
C GLU A 284 19.51 -5.21 24.93
N SER A 285 18.72 -4.32 25.56
CA SER A 285 18.29 -4.52 26.94
C SER A 285 17.27 -5.63 27.11
N SER A 286 16.75 -6.22 26.01
CA SER A 286 15.78 -7.31 26.10
C SER A 286 16.32 -8.50 26.91
N TYR A 287 17.65 -8.70 26.94
CA TYR A 287 18.26 -9.78 27.71
C TYR A 287 18.17 -9.61 29.24
N GLU A 288 17.81 -8.42 29.73
CA GLU A 288 17.57 -8.14 31.16
C GLU A 288 16.20 -8.68 31.63
N TYR A 289 15.32 -9.08 30.71
CA TYR A 289 13.93 -9.44 30.99
C TYR A 289 13.61 -10.87 30.55
N ASP A 290 12.67 -11.50 31.27
CA ASP A 290 12.08 -12.80 30.92
C ASP A 290 10.70 -12.60 30.29
N PHE A 291 10.56 -13.13 29.07
CA PHE A 291 9.37 -13.00 28.23
C PHE A 291 8.56 -14.30 28.10
N SER A 292 8.94 -15.37 28.82
CA SER A 292 8.41 -16.72 28.60
C SER A 292 6.87 -16.82 28.66
N ASP A 293 6.25 -16.00 29.52
CA ASP A 293 4.80 -15.93 29.72
C ASP A 293 4.16 -14.64 29.13
N CYS A 294 4.85 -13.98 28.19
CA CYS A 294 4.36 -12.78 27.51
C CYS A 294 3.93 -13.09 26.06
N LEU A 295 2.95 -12.36 25.55
CA LEU A 295 2.65 -12.30 24.12
C LEU A 295 3.68 -11.38 23.45
N CYS A 296 4.67 -11.97 22.79
CA CYS A 296 5.73 -11.22 22.11
C CYS A 296 5.46 -11.02 20.62
N ILE A 297 5.65 -9.79 20.14
CA ILE A 297 5.45 -9.39 18.75
C ILE A 297 6.66 -8.60 18.27
N VAL A 298 7.30 -9.05 17.20
CA VAL A 298 8.48 -8.39 16.62
C VAL A 298 8.15 -7.77 15.27
N CYS A 299 8.90 -6.75 14.86
CA CYS A 299 8.76 -6.16 13.53
C CYS A 299 10.00 -6.34 12.64
N ASN A 300 9.75 -6.27 11.33
CA ASN A 300 10.73 -5.97 10.28
C ASN A 300 11.99 -6.84 10.39
N SER A 301 13.16 -6.22 10.27
CA SER A 301 14.48 -6.85 10.18
C SER A 301 15.00 -7.47 11.48
N ILE A 302 14.22 -7.50 12.57
CA ILE A 302 14.54 -8.28 13.78
C ILE A 302 14.72 -9.77 13.45
N VAL A 303 14.05 -10.26 12.39
CA VAL A 303 14.16 -11.65 11.92
C VAL A 303 15.61 -12.10 11.61
N GLN A 304 16.54 -11.17 11.41
CA GLN A 304 17.96 -11.50 11.24
C GLN A 304 18.66 -11.89 12.55
N ASN A 305 18.18 -11.38 13.69
CA ASN A 305 18.82 -11.54 14.98
C ASN A 305 18.34 -12.83 15.67
N LYS A 306 18.91 -13.96 15.25
CA LYS A 306 18.58 -15.29 15.77
C LYS A 306 18.71 -15.41 17.29
N LYS A 307 19.75 -14.79 17.88
CA LYS A 307 19.99 -14.84 19.32
C LYS A 307 18.83 -14.17 20.07
N LEU A 308 18.38 -13.02 19.59
CA LEU A 308 17.26 -12.29 20.18
C LEU A 308 15.93 -13.02 19.97
N LEU A 309 15.67 -13.56 18.77
CA LEU A 309 14.45 -14.34 18.49
C LEU A 309 14.35 -15.58 19.39
N ASN A 310 15.47 -16.24 19.67
CA ASN A 310 15.50 -17.38 20.60
C ASN A 310 15.22 -16.97 22.05
N HIS A 311 15.60 -15.75 22.44
CA HIS A 311 15.35 -15.21 23.78
C HIS A 311 13.90 -14.75 23.96
N ILE A 312 13.37 -13.99 22.99
CA ILE A 312 12.02 -13.42 23.03
C ILE A 312 10.95 -14.46 22.67
N ASN A 313 11.24 -15.38 21.75
CA ASN A 313 10.32 -16.38 21.22
C ASN A 313 8.95 -15.79 20.77
N PRO A 314 8.95 -14.87 19.78
CA PRO A 314 7.74 -14.16 19.36
C PRO A 314 6.63 -15.08 18.85
N PHE A 315 5.39 -14.68 19.11
CA PHE A 315 4.19 -15.30 18.56
C PHE A 315 3.87 -14.76 17.16
N PHE A 316 4.16 -13.48 16.94
CA PHE A 316 3.98 -12.82 15.65
C PHE A 316 5.24 -12.09 15.20
N VAL A 317 5.51 -12.18 13.90
CA VAL A 317 6.37 -11.26 13.16
C VAL A 317 5.47 -10.38 12.30
N THR A 318 5.76 -9.08 12.26
CA THR A 318 5.01 -8.12 11.45
C THR A 318 5.94 -7.31 10.56
N ALA A 319 5.53 -7.04 9.32
CA ALA A 319 6.26 -6.17 8.41
C ALA A 319 5.30 -5.71 7.31
N GLY A 320 5.50 -4.52 6.76
CA GLY A 320 4.58 -3.98 5.74
C GLY A 320 5.17 -2.98 4.75
N ASP A 321 6.44 -2.59 4.92
CA ASP A 321 7.11 -1.72 3.97
C ASP A 321 7.28 -2.40 2.59
N VAL A 322 6.74 -1.74 1.58
CA VAL A 322 6.68 -2.21 0.18
C VAL A 322 8.02 -2.17 -0.54
N VAL A 323 9.01 -1.45 -0.01
CA VAL A 323 10.39 -1.43 -0.53
C VAL A 323 11.24 -2.44 0.22
N SER A 324 11.26 -2.36 1.55
CA SER A 324 12.20 -3.06 2.43
C SER A 324 11.80 -4.52 2.71
N HIS A 325 10.54 -4.89 2.53
CA HIS A 325 10.08 -6.26 2.82
C HIS A 325 9.52 -6.97 1.59
N LEU A 326 8.73 -6.24 0.81
CA LEU A 326 7.99 -6.79 -0.33
C LEU A 326 8.55 -6.34 -1.68
N GLY A 327 9.60 -5.52 -1.67
CA GLY A 327 10.22 -4.96 -2.86
C GLY A 327 11.17 -5.93 -3.59
N VAL A 328 11.60 -5.51 -4.77
CA VAL A 328 12.53 -6.29 -5.61
C VAL A 328 13.99 -6.15 -5.21
N CYS A 329 14.37 -5.25 -4.29
CA CYS A 329 15.76 -5.03 -3.91
C CYS A 329 16.41 -6.20 -3.15
N LEU A 330 17.75 -6.24 -3.13
CA LEU A 330 18.51 -7.23 -2.36
C LEU A 330 18.25 -7.15 -0.84
N TYR A 331 18.01 -5.96 -0.29
CA TYR A 331 17.59 -5.81 1.11
C TYR A 331 16.35 -6.66 1.39
N ALA A 332 15.33 -6.52 0.54
CA ALA A 332 14.06 -7.19 0.71
C ALA A 332 14.18 -8.70 0.44
N GLU A 333 15.00 -9.11 -0.52
CA GLU A 333 15.34 -10.54 -0.74
C GLU A 333 15.98 -11.16 0.50
N LYS A 334 16.96 -10.47 1.10
CA LYS A 334 17.62 -10.91 2.33
C LYS A 334 16.65 -10.97 3.51
N PHE A 335 15.82 -9.95 3.69
CA PHE A 335 14.75 -9.94 4.69
C PHE A 335 13.85 -11.17 4.55
N ARG A 336 13.31 -11.41 3.34
CA ARG A 336 12.41 -12.54 3.08
C ARG A 336 13.11 -13.86 3.35
N LYS A 337 14.37 -14.03 2.94
CA LYS A 337 15.14 -15.25 3.24
C LYS A 337 15.25 -15.51 4.74
N ASP A 338 15.56 -14.50 5.53
CA ASP A 338 15.69 -14.65 6.98
C ASP A 338 14.34 -14.87 7.66
N LEU A 339 13.28 -14.19 7.21
CA LEU A 339 11.90 -14.45 7.63
C LEU A 339 11.49 -15.90 7.35
N LEU A 340 11.69 -16.39 6.13
CA LEU A 340 11.33 -17.76 5.71
C LEU A 340 12.08 -18.81 6.53
N ASN A 341 13.39 -18.61 6.76
CA ASN A 341 14.19 -19.49 7.60
C ASN A 341 13.62 -19.55 9.02
N TYR A 342 13.37 -18.39 9.63
CA TYR A 342 12.84 -18.33 10.98
C TYR A 342 11.43 -18.95 11.09
N MET A 343 10.55 -18.68 10.12
CA MET A 343 9.21 -19.25 10.07
C MET A 343 9.20 -20.76 9.84
N THR A 344 10.20 -21.31 9.16
CA THR A 344 10.31 -22.76 8.95
C THR A 344 10.58 -23.47 10.26
N ASP A 345 11.46 -22.90 11.09
CA ASP A 345 11.94 -23.52 12.34
C ASP A 345 11.10 -23.18 13.59
N SER A 346 10.12 -22.28 13.47
CA SER A 346 9.31 -21.79 14.61
C SER A 346 7.80 -21.94 14.38
N GLN A 347 6.99 -21.70 15.42
CA GLN A 347 5.52 -21.67 15.32
C GLN A 347 4.97 -20.25 15.09
N VAL A 348 5.83 -19.32 14.68
CA VAL A 348 5.46 -17.91 14.53
C VAL A 348 4.49 -17.71 13.38
N TYR A 349 3.56 -16.77 13.54
CA TYR A 349 2.73 -16.26 12.45
C TYR A 349 3.35 -14.98 11.87
N PHE A 350 3.29 -14.83 10.55
CA PHE A 350 3.61 -13.56 9.89
C PHE A 350 2.31 -12.81 9.58
N LEU A 351 2.08 -11.66 10.22
CA LEU A 351 0.92 -10.81 9.94
C LEU A 351 1.34 -9.57 9.17
N THR A 352 0.67 -9.31 8.05
CA THR A 352 0.95 -8.16 7.19
C THR A 352 -0.32 -7.65 6.50
N THR A 353 -0.19 -6.54 5.78
CA THR A 353 -1.26 -5.93 5.00
C THR A 353 -1.54 -6.74 3.74
N ALA A 354 -2.81 -7.09 3.51
CA ALA A 354 -3.22 -7.97 2.42
C ALA A 354 -2.81 -7.48 1.02
N SER A 355 -3.01 -6.19 0.74
CA SER A 355 -2.79 -5.60 -0.59
C SER A 355 -1.37 -5.79 -1.13
N PHE A 356 -0.38 -5.87 -0.25
CA PHE A 356 1.02 -6.05 -0.62
C PHE A 356 1.54 -7.43 -0.20
N GLY A 357 1.10 -7.93 0.96
CA GLY A 357 1.53 -9.21 1.52
C GLY A 357 1.10 -10.41 0.69
N TYR A 358 0.05 -10.28 -0.12
CA TYR A 358 -0.34 -11.34 -1.06
C TYR A 358 0.76 -11.67 -2.07
N LEU A 359 1.57 -10.69 -2.48
CA LEU A 359 2.73 -10.92 -3.34
C LEU A 359 3.71 -11.93 -2.75
N LEU A 360 3.87 -11.93 -1.42
CA LEU A 360 4.75 -12.88 -0.74
C LEU A 360 4.20 -14.31 -0.81
N ILE A 361 2.87 -14.50 -0.85
CA ILE A 361 2.26 -15.82 -1.03
C ILE A 361 2.53 -16.34 -2.44
N GLU A 362 2.38 -15.49 -3.45
CA GLU A 362 2.69 -15.83 -4.84
C GLU A 362 4.15 -16.21 -5.02
N GLN A 363 5.07 -15.47 -4.40
CA GLN A 363 6.51 -15.71 -4.49
C GLN A 363 7.00 -16.84 -3.58
N CYS A 364 6.34 -17.09 -2.45
CA CYS A 364 6.74 -18.07 -1.45
C CYS A 364 5.55 -18.92 -0.97
N PRO A 365 4.98 -19.80 -1.82
CA PRO A 365 3.77 -20.57 -1.45
C PRO A 365 3.94 -21.43 -0.19
N ALA A 366 5.17 -21.85 0.13
CA ALA A 366 5.48 -22.68 1.29
C ALA A 366 5.06 -22.08 2.65
N ILE A 367 4.94 -20.74 2.75
CA ILE A 367 4.55 -20.07 4.00
C ILE A 367 3.07 -19.69 4.09
N GLU A 368 2.26 -20.07 3.10
CA GLU A 368 0.82 -19.73 3.07
C GLU A 368 0.09 -20.12 4.37
N LYS A 369 0.48 -21.23 5.00
CA LYS A 369 -0.16 -21.70 6.24
C LYS A 369 0.14 -20.82 7.46
N LYS A 370 1.25 -20.07 7.45
CA LYS A 370 1.73 -19.25 8.58
C LYS A 370 1.59 -17.74 8.34
N ILE A 371 1.10 -17.32 7.18
CA ILE A 371 0.82 -15.92 6.88
C ILE A 371 -0.65 -15.57 7.15
N ILE A 372 -0.85 -14.40 7.77
CA ILE A 372 -2.14 -13.79 8.05
C ILE A 372 -2.18 -12.45 7.31
N LEU A 373 -3.10 -12.34 6.34
CA LEU A 373 -3.33 -11.13 5.58
C LEU A 373 -4.53 -10.38 6.14
N VAL A 374 -4.37 -9.08 6.40
CA VAL A 374 -5.44 -8.22 6.90
C VAL A 374 -5.49 -6.94 6.07
N GLU A 375 -6.69 -6.51 5.67
CA GLU A 375 -6.85 -5.28 4.89
C GLU A 375 -6.75 -4.03 5.76
N GLN A 376 -6.19 -2.95 5.22
CA GLN A 376 -6.20 -1.64 5.89
C GLN A 376 -7.49 -0.89 5.56
N GLN A 377 -8.46 -0.90 6.47
CA GLN A 377 -9.79 -0.33 6.24
C GLN A 377 -10.16 0.76 7.26
N LEU A 378 -9.40 0.92 8.34
CA LEU A 378 -9.71 1.86 9.41
C LEU A 378 -8.87 3.13 9.30
N ASP A 379 -9.48 4.27 9.64
CA ASP A 379 -8.76 5.54 9.73
C ASP A 379 -8.27 5.84 11.16
N THR A 380 -8.73 5.05 12.14
CA THR A 380 -8.31 5.07 13.55
C THR A 380 -7.70 3.73 13.97
N GLN A 381 -7.05 3.70 15.13
CA GLN A 381 -6.46 2.49 15.69
C GLN A 381 -7.49 1.38 15.93
N ASN A 382 -7.06 0.12 15.79
CA ASN A 382 -7.85 -1.06 16.15
C ASN A 382 -7.43 -1.55 17.53
N TYR A 383 -8.42 -1.82 18.40
CA TYR A 383 -8.19 -2.35 19.74
C TYR A 383 -8.67 -3.80 19.92
N ASN A 384 -9.36 -4.37 18.94
CA ASN A 384 -9.78 -5.77 18.95
C ASN A 384 -9.97 -6.32 17.52
N LEU A 385 -8.96 -7.04 17.03
CA LEU A 385 -8.98 -7.70 15.73
C LEU A 385 -9.94 -8.91 15.66
N LEU A 386 -10.42 -9.43 16.79
CA LEU A 386 -11.46 -10.48 16.81
C LEU A 386 -12.85 -9.89 16.56
N ASP A 387 -13.10 -8.66 16.99
CA ASP A 387 -14.38 -7.97 16.75
C ASP A 387 -14.41 -7.36 15.35
N GLN A 388 -13.31 -6.73 14.94
CA GLN A 388 -13.16 -6.09 13.63
C GLN A 388 -11.83 -6.46 13.00
N PHE A 389 -11.84 -7.37 12.03
CA PHE A 389 -10.63 -7.88 11.39
C PHE A 389 -10.10 -6.94 10.29
N ALA A 390 -9.64 -5.75 10.70
CA ALA A 390 -9.11 -4.72 9.81
C ALA A 390 -7.92 -3.98 10.46
N LEU A 391 -6.94 -3.59 9.65
CA LEU A 391 -5.81 -2.77 10.08
C LEU A 391 -6.09 -1.28 9.88
N PRO A 392 -5.42 -0.41 10.64
CA PRO A 392 -5.52 1.02 10.47
C PRO A 392 -4.57 1.56 9.39
N LYS A 393 -4.97 2.62 8.69
CA LYS A 393 -4.18 3.35 7.68
C LYS A 393 -3.27 4.40 8.33
N LEU A 394 -2.55 4.01 9.37
CA LEU A 394 -1.65 4.88 10.14
C LEU A 394 -0.19 4.73 9.68
N ASP A 395 0.73 5.42 10.34
CA ASP A 395 2.17 5.32 10.06
C ASP A 395 2.87 4.30 10.95
N SER A 396 3.89 3.66 10.39
CA SER A 396 4.78 2.67 11.01
C SER A 396 4.15 1.30 11.30
N THR A 397 4.99 0.27 11.27
CA THR A 397 4.61 -1.10 11.64
C THR A 397 4.08 -1.20 13.08
N LEU A 398 4.51 -0.30 13.97
CA LEU A 398 3.97 -0.22 15.34
C LEU A 398 2.48 0.03 15.32
N ASN A 399 2.02 1.11 14.68
CA ASN A 399 0.61 1.47 14.66
C ASN A 399 -0.22 0.59 13.71
N ILE A 400 0.35 0.18 12.56
CA ILE A 400 -0.39 -0.57 11.55
C ILE A 400 -0.58 -2.03 11.96
N HIS A 401 0.42 -2.67 12.56
CA HIS A 401 0.41 -4.13 12.77
C HIS A 401 0.55 -4.53 14.23
N MET A 402 1.57 -4.02 14.95
CA MET A 402 1.88 -4.52 16.29
C MET A 402 0.83 -4.13 17.33
N LEU A 403 0.40 -2.87 17.34
CA LEU A 403 -0.61 -2.37 18.28
C LEU A 403 -1.97 -3.08 18.12
N PRO A 404 -2.57 -3.21 16.92
CA PRO A 404 -3.79 -3.99 16.72
C PRO A 404 -3.74 -5.40 17.31
N ILE A 405 -2.62 -6.11 17.11
CA ILE A 405 -2.46 -7.47 17.63
C ILE A 405 -2.39 -7.45 19.16
N VAL A 406 -1.51 -6.64 19.75
CA VAL A 406 -1.32 -6.66 21.21
C VAL A 406 -2.55 -6.15 21.96
N HIS A 407 -3.24 -5.13 21.43
CA HIS A 407 -4.49 -4.61 22.03
C HIS A 407 -5.59 -5.67 22.11
N THR A 408 -5.63 -6.57 21.14
CA THR A 408 -6.64 -7.64 21.09
C THR A 408 -6.55 -8.59 22.28
N PHE A 409 -5.35 -8.79 22.84
CA PHE A 409 -5.10 -9.85 23.81
C PHE A 409 -4.61 -9.37 25.18
N CYS A 410 -4.06 -8.16 25.26
CA CYS A 410 -3.38 -7.68 26.46
C CYS A 410 -3.85 -6.29 26.86
N ASP A 411 -3.98 -6.06 28.16
CA ASP A 411 -4.25 -4.74 28.74
C ASP A 411 -2.97 -4.08 29.26
N LYS A 412 -1.95 -4.90 29.61
CA LYS A 412 -0.62 -4.43 30.01
C LYS A 412 0.39 -4.67 28.89
N ILE A 413 0.99 -3.61 28.39
CA ILE A 413 1.79 -3.62 27.17
C ILE A 413 3.16 -2.98 27.44
N TYR A 414 4.20 -3.77 27.23
CA TYR A 414 5.59 -3.30 27.24
C TYR A 414 6.08 -3.08 25.81
N ILE A 415 6.83 -2.00 25.62
CA ILE A 415 7.39 -1.57 24.34
C ILE A 415 8.91 -1.49 24.49
N ASN A 416 9.64 -2.14 23.59
CA ASN A 416 11.10 -2.03 23.51
C ASN A 416 11.57 -1.81 22.07
N GLY A 417 12.74 -1.21 21.87
CA GLY A 417 13.27 -0.92 20.52
C GLY A 417 12.44 0.10 19.73
N CYS A 418 11.53 0.83 20.37
CA CYS A 418 10.78 1.94 19.76
C CYS A 418 11.34 3.25 20.28
N ASP A 419 12.58 3.55 19.89
CA ASP A 419 13.33 4.64 20.53
C ASP A 419 12.98 6.01 19.95
N GLY A 420 12.52 6.07 18.70
CA GLY A 420 12.29 7.33 17.99
C GLY A 420 13.61 8.03 17.60
N LYS A 421 13.51 9.32 17.24
CA LYS A 421 14.68 10.14 16.90
C LYS A 421 15.21 10.83 18.15
N ARG A 422 16.47 10.57 18.47
CA ARG A 422 17.19 11.26 19.54
C ARG A 422 17.38 12.74 19.19
N PRO A 423 17.06 13.69 20.09
CA PRO A 423 17.24 15.13 19.82
C PRO A 423 18.69 15.53 19.58
N ASP A 424 19.64 14.77 20.11
CA ASP A 424 21.08 15.06 20.15
C ASP A 424 21.89 14.37 19.03
N VAL A 425 21.24 13.58 18.17
CA VAL A 425 21.91 12.84 17.09
C VAL A 425 21.26 13.17 15.75
N ASN A 426 22.07 13.67 14.81
CA ASN A 426 21.61 13.94 13.45
C ASN A 426 21.60 12.65 12.62
N ASN A 427 20.58 11.82 12.80
CA ASN A 427 20.33 10.67 11.93
C ASN A 427 19.60 11.13 10.65
N GLU A 428 20.11 10.72 9.48
CA GLU A 428 19.45 10.90 8.17
C GLU A 428 18.10 10.18 8.13
N ASP A 429 17.99 9.02 8.78
CA ASP A 429 16.76 8.24 8.86
C ASP A 429 15.81 8.74 9.97
N PHE A 430 14.50 8.62 9.73
CA PHE A 430 13.45 8.91 10.73
C PHE A 430 13.59 8.07 12.03
N TRP A 431 14.36 6.99 11.99
CA TRP A 431 14.54 6.02 13.07
C TRP A 431 16.02 5.81 13.39
N ALA A 432 16.33 5.64 14.67
CA ALA A 432 17.55 4.96 15.06
C ALA A 432 17.31 3.44 14.98
N HIS A 433 18.28 2.71 14.43
CA HIS A 433 18.24 1.26 14.35
C HIS A 433 19.46 0.66 15.06
N ALA A 434 19.28 -0.48 15.74
CA ALA A 434 20.39 -1.28 16.22
C ALA A 434 21.10 -1.94 15.03
N GLU A 435 22.43 -1.90 15.00
CA GLU A 435 23.22 -2.52 13.92
C GLU A 435 22.90 -4.02 13.74
N THR A 436 22.57 -4.70 14.84
CA THR A 436 22.19 -6.12 14.87
C THR A 436 20.79 -6.41 14.33
N ALA A 437 19.99 -5.36 14.08
CA ALA A 437 18.57 -5.47 13.72
C ALA A 437 18.23 -4.78 12.39
N GLN A 438 19.21 -4.33 11.59
CA GLN A 438 18.98 -3.79 10.24
C GLN A 438 20.06 -4.23 9.25
N TYR A 439 19.70 -4.47 7.97
CA TYR A 439 20.66 -4.83 6.92
C TYR A 439 21.38 -3.59 6.37
N LEU A 440 22.19 -2.92 7.20
CA LEU A 440 22.78 -1.60 6.90
C LEU A 440 23.50 -1.52 5.54
N LYS A 441 24.21 -2.59 5.15
CA LYS A 441 24.95 -2.65 3.87
C LYS A 441 24.06 -2.75 2.62
N LEU A 442 22.76 -2.99 2.79
CA LEU A 442 21.82 -3.20 1.69
C LEU A 442 20.80 -2.07 1.55
N VAL A 443 20.77 -1.07 2.44
CA VAL A 443 19.77 0.01 2.41
C VAL A 443 19.74 0.72 1.05
N ASP A 444 20.92 1.03 0.50
CA ASP A 444 21.06 1.67 -0.82
C ASP A 444 20.38 0.90 -1.95
N THR A 445 20.32 -0.44 -1.87
CA THR A 445 19.64 -1.25 -2.89
C THR A 445 18.14 -0.96 -2.96
N GLY A 446 17.53 -0.55 -1.84
CA GLY A 446 16.14 -0.09 -1.80
C GLY A 446 15.97 1.24 -2.54
N HIS A 447 16.86 2.21 -2.30
CA HIS A 447 16.82 3.52 -2.96
C HIS A 447 17.03 3.39 -4.47
N ARG A 448 17.99 2.56 -4.89
CA ARG A 448 18.25 2.28 -6.32
C ARG A 448 17.09 1.55 -7.00
N CYS A 449 16.44 0.62 -6.30
CA CYS A 449 15.24 -0.04 -6.83
C CYS A 449 14.00 0.86 -6.81
N HIS A 450 13.89 1.84 -5.93
CA HIS A 450 12.66 2.61 -5.75
C HIS A 450 12.96 4.09 -5.58
N PRO A 451 13.42 4.77 -6.64
CA PRO A 451 13.85 6.16 -6.55
C PRO A 451 12.70 7.12 -6.18
N THR A 452 11.46 6.85 -6.60
CA THR A 452 10.34 7.70 -6.17
C THR A 452 10.05 7.56 -4.67
N PHE A 453 10.30 6.37 -4.08
CA PHE A 453 10.11 6.14 -2.65
C PHE A 453 11.03 7.02 -1.81
N ASP A 454 12.31 7.08 -2.17
CA ASP A 454 13.28 7.92 -1.46
C ASP A 454 12.86 9.40 -1.52
N ARG A 455 12.56 9.91 -2.72
CA ARG A 455 12.09 11.29 -2.92
C ARG A 455 10.77 11.57 -2.19
N ASN A 456 9.86 10.61 -2.15
CA ASN A 456 8.58 10.72 -1.42
C ASN A 456 8.80 10.71 0.10
N ARG A 457 9.71 9.86 0.60
CA ARG A 457 10.02 9.73 2.02
C ARG A 457 10.65 11.00 2.57
N GLN A 458 11.52 11.65 1.80
CA GLN A 458 12.10 12.96 2.13
C GLN A 458 11.04 14.07 2.27
N LYS A 459 9.90 13.95 1.58
CA LYS A 459 8.76 14.89 1.69
C LYS A 459 7.79 14.54 2.82
N SER A 460 7.85 13.32 3.38
CA SER A 460 6.95 12.89 4.47
C SER A 460 7.34 13.54 5.80
N THR A 461 6.36 13.87 6.64
CA THR A 461 6.62 14.56 7.91
C THR A 461 6.56 13.60 9.10
N TYR A 462 7.65 13.57 9.88
CA TYR A 462 7.74 12.83 11.15
C TYR A 462 6.59 13.13 12.13
N SER A 463 6.00 14.33 12.03
CA SER A 463 4.83 14.74 12.81
C SER A 463 3.65 13.79 12.66
N ARG A 464 3.33 13.31 11.45
CA ARG A 464 2.17 12.42 11.22
C ARG A 464 2.31 11.11 12.00
N TYR A 465 3.54 10.62 12.08
CA TYR A 465 3.87 9.47 12.90
C TYR A 465 3.71 9.75 14.41
N GLN A 466 4.24 10.88 14.89
CA GLN A 466 4.12 11.26 16.30
C GLN A 466 2.64 11.40 16.69
N ASP A 467 1.85 12.09 15.87
CA ASP A 467 0.42 12.30 16.07
C ASP A 467 -0.34 10.98 16.10
N SER A 468 -0.14 10.10 15.11
CA SER A 468 -0.82 8.80 15.05
C SER A 468 -0.48 7.88 16.24
N THR A 469 0.77 7.92 16.70
CA THR A 469 1.20 7.14 17.88
C THR A 469 0.61 7.74 19.16
N LEU A 470 0.62 9.06 19.30
CA LEU A 470 0.01 9.75 20.44
C LEU A 470 -1.47 9.44 20.56
N THR A 471 -2.23 9.57 19.47
CA THR A 471 -3.66 9.24 19.44
C THR A 471 -3.90 7.77 19.78
N SER A 472 -3.12 6.85 19.19
CA SER A 472 -3.26 5.40 19.45
C SER A 472 -3.06 5.05 20.93
N ILE A 473 -2.03 5.62 21.56
CA ILE A 473 -1.71 5.35 22.95
C ILE A 473 -2.74 6.02 23.88
N GLN A 474 -3.06 7.30 23.65
CA GLN A 474 -4.00 8.04 24.51
C GLN A 474 -5.43 7.45 24.48
N CYS A 475 -5.93 7.09 23.31
CA CYS A 475 -7.24 6.45 23.18
C CYS A 475 -7.21 5.05 23.84
N GLY A 476 -6.11 4.31 23.70
CA GLY A 476 -5.91 3.03 24.39
C GLY A 476 -6.05 3.16 25.91
N GLU A 477 -5.41 4.17 26.50
CA GLU A 477 -5.46 4.41 27.95
C GLU A 477 -6.82 4.91 28.43
N LYS A 478 -7.41 5.87 27.71
CA LYS A 478 -8.63 6.56 28.15
C LYS A 478 -9.91 5.77 27.88
N GLU A 479 -9.96 5.06 26.76
CA GLU A 479 -11.21 4.48 26.23
C GLU A 479 -11.21 2.94 26.27
N HIS A 480 -10.03 2.32 26.29
CA HIS A 480 -9.89 0.87 26.16
C HIS A 480 -9.16 0.20 27.33
N GLY A 481 -8.88 0.93 28.41
CA GLY A 481 -8.29 0.38 29.64
C GLY A 481 -6.86 -0.17 29.48
N LYS A 482 -6.15 0.22 28.41
CA LYS A 482 -4.78 -0.23 28.15
C LYS A 482 -3.78 0.53 29.01
N THR A 483 -2.67 -0.12 29.31
CA THR A 483 -1.53 0.48 30.02
C THR A 483 -0.25 0.19 29.25
N TYR A 484 0.54 1.23 29.04
CA TYR A 484 1.74 1.17 28.21
C TYR A 484 2.98 1.54 29.02
N TYR A 485 4.02 0.74 28.85
CA TYR A 485 5.33 0.95 29.49
C TYR A 485 6.43 0.78 28.45
N THR A 486 7.49 1.56 28.55
CA THR A 486 8.72 1.34 27.79
C THR A 486 9.77 0.69 28.68
N LEU A 487 10.47 -0.34 28.19
CA LEU A 487 11.52 -1.00 28.97
C LEU A 487 12.76 -0.12 29.13
N LYS A 488 13.01 0.77 28.15
CA LYS A 488 14.04 1.81 28.18
C LYS A 488 13.47 3.13 27.68
N GLN A 489 14.27 4.19 27.77
CA GLN A 489 13.86 5.53 27.34
C GLN A 489 13.48 5.55 25.86
N SER A 490 12.29 6.05 25.56
CA SER A 490 11.86 6.40 24.20
C SER A 490 11.84 7.93 24.04
N TYR A 491 12.10 8.39 22.83
CA TYR A 491 11.99 9.80 22.43
C TYR A 491 10.73 10.05 21.59
N ILE A 492 9.87 9.05 21.45
CA ILE A 492 8.52 9.23 20.88
C ILE A 492 7.67 9.94 21.93
N ASP A 493 6.97 11.01 21.55
CA ASP A 493 6.27 11.87 22.50
C ASP A 493 5.21 11.12 23.32
N ALA A 494 4.55 10.15 22.69
CA ALA A 494 3.56 9.29 23.33
C ALA A 494 4.16 8.34 24.39
N LEU A 495 5.47 8.07 24.34
CA LEU A 495 6.14 7.03 25.09
C LEU A 495 7.24 7.54 26.03
N LYS A 496 7.65 8.81 25.90
CA LYS A 496 8.80 9.38 26.61
C LYS A 496 8.68 9.32 28.13
N ASP A 497 7.47 9.49 28.66
CA ASP A 497 7.19 9.49 30.09
C ASP A 497 6.68 8.12 30.60
N LYS A 498 6.78 7.08 29.75
CA LYS A 498 6.26 5.74 30.05
C LYS A 498 7.35 4.74 30.43
N LYS A 499 8.58 5.20 30.68
CA LYS A 499 9.69 4.33 31.09
C LYS A 499 9.32 3.61 32.38
N MET A 500 9.42 2.29 32.36
CA MET A 500 9.22 1.47 33.55
C MET A 500 10.22 1.89 34.63
N VAL A 501 9.71 2.19 35.82
CA VAL A 501 10.53 2.49 36.99
C VAL A 501 11.03 1.16 37.54
N ASP A 502 12.33 0.92 37.43
CA ASP A 502 12.96 -0.24 38.07
C ASP A 502 13.05 0.02 39.58
N SER A 503 12.17 -0.62 40.34
CA SER A 503 12.19 -0.54 41.80
C SER A 503 13.28 -1.41 42.43
N GLY A 504 14.01 -2.21 41.65
CA GLY A 504 14.94 -3.23 42.15
C GLY A 504 14.27 -4.37 42.93
N ILE A 505 12.93 -4.35 43.04
CA ILE A 505 12.13 -5.32 43.77
C ILE A 505 11.14 -5.91 42.77
N GLY A 506 11.54 -7.01 42.14
CA GLY A 506 10.72 -7.71 41.17
C GLY A 506 10.99 -9.21 41.20
N PRO A 507 10.08 -10.03 40.67
CA PRO A 507 10.32 -11.46 40.53
C PRO A 507 11.39 -11.69 39.48
N PHE A 508 12.57 -12.14 39.89
CA PHE A 508 13.65 -12.54 38.99
C PHE A 508 13.63 -14.05 38.72
N ASN A 509 13.98 -14.45 37.50
CA ASN A 509 14.20 -15.85 37.18
C ASN A 509 15.62 -16.32 37.59
N LYS A 510 15.95 -17.59 37.33
CA LYS A 510 17.27 -18.17 37.69
C LYS A 510 18.46 -17.56 36.93
N LYS A 511 18.20 -16.79 35.87
CA LYS A 511 19.20 -16.06 35.08
C LYS A 511 19.28 -14.59 35.49
N GLU A 512 18.69 -14.23 36.63
CA GLU A 512 18.63 -12.84 37.12
C GLU A 512 17.90 -11.90 36.16
N GLN A 513 16.95 -12.43 35.40
CA GLN A 513 16.12 -11.64 34.49
C GLN A 513 14.79 -11.30 35.15
N LEU A 514 14.33 -10.06 34.97
CA LEU A 514 13.07 -9.60 35.54
C LEU A 514 11.88 -10.22 34.78
N VAL A 515 10.99 -10.90 35.50
CA VAL A 515 9.83 -11.61 34.93
C VAL A 515 8.67 -10.65 34.72
N LEU A 516 8.53 -10.14 33.49
CA LEU A 516 7.57 -9.07 33.16
C LEU A 516 6.09 -9.46 33.35
N SER A 517 5.76 -10.75 33.20
CA SER A 517 4.40 -11.27 33.38
C SER A 517 3.91 -11.25 34.83
N LYS A 518 4.82 -11.04 35.78
CA LYS A 518 4.53 -11.05 37.23
C LYS A 518 4.61 -9.66 37.88
N LEU A 519 4.94 -8.64 37.10
CA LEU A 519 4.82 -7.23 37.46
C LEU A 519 3.41 -6.78 37.14
#